data_AF-A0A2X3CL92-F1
#
_entry.id   AF-A0A2X3CL92-F1
#
_cell.length_a   1.000
_cell.length_b   1.000
_cell.length_c   1.000
_cell.angle_alpha   90.00
_cell.angle_beta   90.00
_cell.angle_gamma   90.00
#
_symmetry.space_group_name_H-M   'P 1'
#
loop_
_entity.id
_entity.type
_entity.pdbx_description
1 polymer ?
#
loop_
_entity_poly.entity_id
_entity_poly.type
_entity_poly.pdbx_seq_one_letter_code
_entity_poly.pdbx_strand_id
1 'polypeptide(L)'
;MGQEKTGITQEALALADQDIIIPMIGMVQSLNVSVASALILYEAQRQRQNAGMYQRANSMLPPQEQQRLLFEGGYPVLARVARQKGLPYPHVNEQGEVEADAAWWATMQAAR
;
A
#
# COMPACT_ATOMS: atom_id res chain seq x y z
N MET A 1 9.78 10.86 7.39
CA MET A 1 9.62 10.88 8.86
C MET A 1 10.91 10.39 9.49
N GLY A 2 11.40 11.06 10.53
CA GLY A 2 12.65 10.71 11.21
C GLY A 2 12.46 9.84 12.44
N GLN A 3 13.56 9.36 13.02
CA GLN A 3 13.54 8.63 14.29
C GLN A 3 13.23 9.60 15.45
N GLU A 4 12.44 9.16 16.44
CA GLU A 4 11.97 10.03 17.54
C GLU A 4 13.08 10.77 18.30
N LYS A 5 14.27 10.17 18.43
CA LYS A 5 15.39 10.74 19.21
C LYS A 5 16.30 11.65 18.40
N THR A 6 16.47 11.37 17.12
CA THR A 6 17.53 11.94 16.28
C THR A 6 16.98 12.74 15.10
N GLY A 7 15.67 12.68 14.87
CA GLY A 7 15.02 13.37 13.77
C GLY A 7 15.35 12.74 12.41
N ILE A 8 15.30 13.57 11.37
CA ILE A 8 15.63 13.22 9.99
C ILE A 8 17.12 13.50 9.78
N THR A 9 17.83 12.62 9.08
CA THR A 9 19.26 12.82 8.79
C THR A 9 19.46 13.98 7.82
N GLN A 10 20.62 14.64 7.90
CA GLN A 10 20.95 15.75 6.99
C GLN A 10 20.95 15.32 5.52
N GLU A 11 21.39 14.08 5.25
CA GLU A 11 21.34 13.49 3.91
C GLU A 11 19.90 13.37 3.39
N ALA A 12 18.99 12.86 4.23
CA ALA A 12 17.58 12.74 3.84
C ALA A 12 16.91 14.11 3.65
N LEU A 13 17.28 15.12 4.44
CA LEU A 13 16.82 16.51 4.23
C LEU A 13 17.35 17.09 2.92
N ALA A 14 18.63 16.86 2.59
CA ALA A 14 19.24 17.35 1.37
C ALA A 14 18.65 16.71 0.09
N LEU A 15 18.12 15.48 0.21
CA LEU A 15 17.46 14.77 -0.88
C LEU A 15 15.96 15.08 -1.00
N ALA A 16 15.36 15.72 0.00
CA ALA A 16 13.93 16.02 0.02
C ALA A 16 13.61 17.23 -0.86
N ASP A 17 12.55 17.14 -1.67
CA ASP A 17 12.06 18.28 -2.44
C ASP A 17 11.53 19.41 -1.54
N GLN A 18 10.99 19.05 -0.38
CA GLN A 18 10.37 19.95 0.58
C GLN A 18 10.61 19.47 2.01
N ASP A 19 10.84 20.42 2.91
CA ASP A 19 10.84 20.22 4.36
C ASP A 19 9.62 20.93 4.96
N ILE A 20 8.84 20.20 5.76
CA ILE A 20 7.58 20.69 6.33
C ILE A 20 7.57 20.49 7.84
N ILE A 21 6.94 21.44 8.55
CA ILE A 21 6.81 21.39 10.00
C ILE A 21 5.34 21.39 10.42
N ILE A 22 5.05 20.72 11.53
CA ILE A 22 3.78 20.89 12.24
C ILE A 22 3.97 22.04 13.23
N PRO A 23 3.19 23.12 13.15
CA PRO A 23 3.29 24.22 14.11
C PRO A 23 3.03 23.71 15.53
N MET A 24 4.00 23.91 16.42
CA MET A 24 3.89 23.55 17.83
C MET A 24 3.50 24.79 18.63
N ILE A 25 2.45 24.69 19.44
CA ILE A 25 2.02 25.74 20.37
C ILE A 25 2.20 25.22 21.80
N GLY A 26 2.90 25.98 22.64
CA GLY A 26 3.21 25.61 24.02
C GLY A 26 4.66 25.15 24.21
N MET A 27 4.90 24.36 25.27
CA MET A 27 6.27 24.01 25.71
C MET A 27 6.85 22.78 25.00
N VAL A 28 6.06 22.05 24.22
CA VAL A 28 6.48 20.80 23.58
C VAL A 28 7.12 21.09 22.22
N GLN A 29 8.29 20.50 21.99
CA GLN A 29 9.11 20.75 20.80
C GLN A 29 8.80 19.81 19.63
N SER A 30 8.15 18.67 19.88
CA SER A 30 7.82 17.68 18.85
C SER A 30 6.63 16.81 19.25
N LEU A 31 5.93 16.26 18.26
CA LEU A 31 4.94 15.21 18.46
C LEU A 31 5.60 13.83 18.40
N ASN A 32 4.90 12.82 18.93
CA ASN A 32 5.22 11.43 18.64
C ASN A 32 5.21 11.21 17.11
N VAL A 33 6.14 10.41 16.58
CA VAL A 33 6.30 10.23 15.13
C VAL A 33 5.04 9.66 14.47
N SER A 34 4.31 8.77 15.13
CA SER A 34 3.06 8.21 14.61
C SER A 34 1.95 9.26 14.56
N VAL A 35 1.87 10.13 15.57
CA VAL A 35 0.90 11.24 15.64
C VAL A 35 1.20 12.28 14.57
N ALA A 36 2.48 12.66 14.40
CA ALA A 36 2.90 13.56 13.33
C ALA A 36 2.58 12.98 11.94
N SER A 37 2.86 11.68 11.74
CA SER A 37 2.57 10.98 10.48
C SER A 37 1.07 10.94 10.19
N ALA A 38 0.26 10.63 11.21
CA ALA A 38 -1.19 10.63 11.08
C ALA A 38 -1.70 12.03 10.69
N LEU A 39 -1.27 13.09 11.38
CA LEU A 39 -1.72 14.45 11.09
C LEU A 39 -1.40 14.87 9.64
N ILE A 40 -0.17 14.59 9.17
CA ILE A 40 0.25 14.87 7.80
C ILE A 40 -0.59 14.08 6.79
N LEU A 41 -0.81 12.78 7.02
CA LEU A 41 -1.62 11.94 6.14
C LEU A 41 -3.09 12.37 6.10
N TYR A 42 -3.66 12.80 7.23
CA TYR A 42 -5.03 13.30 7.29
C TYR A 42 -5.17 14.64 6.56
N GLU A 43 -4.20 15.55 6.65
CA GLU A 43 -4.23 16.78 5.86
C GLU A 43 -4.12 16.47 4.36
N ALA A 44 -3.23 15.56 3.96
CA ALA A 44 -3.15 15.12 2.57
C ALA A 44 -4.46 14.46 2.10
N GLN A 45 -5.09 13.64 2.95
CA GLN A 45 -6.38 13.02 2.67
C GLN A 45 -7.48 14.07 2.52
N ARG A 46 -7.53 15.09 3.39
CA ARG A 46 -8.47 16.22 3.28
C ARG A 46 -8.32 16.96 1.96
N GLN A 47 -7.09 17.28 1.57
CA GLN A 47 -6.80 17.95 0.29
C GLN A 47 -7.22 17.09 -0.91
N ARG A 48 -6.87 15.80 -0.90
CA ARG A 48 -7.28 14.83 -1.94
C ARG A 48 -8.80 14.70 -2.03
N GLN A 49 -9.49 14.67 -0.90
CA GLN A 49 -10.96 14.60 -0.86
C GLN A 49 -11.59 15.86 -1.46
N ASN A 50 -11.12 17.05 -1.09
CA ASN A 50 -11.62 18.32 -1.64
C ASN A 50 -11.36 18.45 -3.15
N ALA A 51 -10.27 17.85 -3.64
CA ALA A 51 -9.97 17.75 -5.06
C ALA A 51 -10.73 16.60 -5.78
N GLY A 52 -11.66 15.91 -5.11
CA GLY A 52 -12.44 14.82 -5.71
C GLY A 52 -11.62 13.56 -6.02
N MET A 53 -10.39 13.44 -5.51
CA MET A 53 -9.47 12.35 -5.88
C MET A 53 -9.91 10.97 -5.40
N TYR A 54 -10.87 10.88 -4.48
CA TYR A 54 -11.48 9.60 -4.07
C TYR A 54 -12.77 9.28 -4.83
N GLN A 55 -13.30 10.21 -5.63
CA GLN A 55 -14.54 10.04 -6.42
C GLN A 55 -14.22 9.54 -7.84
N ARG A 56 -13.32 8.56 -7.95
CA ARG A 56 -12.92 8.02 -9.26
C ARG A 56 -13.69 6.75 -9.57
N ALA A 57 -14.15 6.63 -10.81
CA ALA A 57 -14.76 5.39 -11.31
C ALA A 57 -13.74 4.25 -11.47
N ASN A 58 -12.46 4.59 -11.68
CA ASN A 58 -11.39 3.64 -11.95
C ASN A 58 -10.20 3.86 -11.01
N SER A 59 -9.49 2.77 -10.71
CA SER A 59 -8.24 2.82 -9.93
C SER A 59 -7.11 3.51 -10.71
N MET A 60 -6.18 4.12 -9.96
CA MET A 60 -4.93 4.68 -10.52
C MET A 60 -3.89 3.61 -10.86
N LEU A 61 -4.06 2.39 -10.36
CA LEU A 61 -3.11 1.31 -10.58
C LEU A 61 -3.35 0.67 -11.95
N PRO A 62 -2.30 0.23 -12.67
CA PRO A 62 -2.46 -0.59 -13.85
C PRO A 62 -3.31 -1.84 -13.56
N PRO A 63 -4.15 -2.33 -14.50
CA PRO A 63 -5.03 -3.49 -14.27
C PRO A 63 -4.29 -4.74 -13.77
N GLN A 64 -3.06 -4.97 -14.23
CA GLN A 64 -2.23 -6.10 -13.80
C GLN A 64 -1.83 -6.01 -12.32
N GLU A 65 -1.52 -4.80 -11.83
CA GLU A 65 -1.22 -4.59 -10.41
C GLU A 65 -2.46 -4.74 -9.54
N GLN A 66 -3.62 -4.25 -10.02
CA GLN A 66 -4.90 -4.45 -9.35
C GLN A 66 -5.18 -5.95 -9.18
N GLN A 67 -5.06 -6.73 -10.25
CA GLN A 67 -5.29 -8.17 -10.21
C GLN A 67 -4.30 -8.91 -9.29
N ARG A 68 -3.02 -8.54 -9.33
CA ARG A 68 -2.03 -9.09 -8.38
C ARG A 68 -2.45 -8.82 -6.94
N LEU A 69 -2.80 -7.57 -6.60
CA LEU A 69 -3.18 -7.19 -5.24
C LEU A 69 -4.50 -7.86 -4.81
N LEU A 70 -5.47 -7.98 -5.71
CA LEU A 70 -6.73 -8.70 -5.46
C LEU A 70 -6.46 -10.18 -5.13
N PHE A 71 -5.60 -10.85 -5.89
CA PHE A 71 -5.25 -12.24 -5.65
C PHE A 71 -4.43 -12.41 -4.37
N GLU A 72 -3.40 -11.59 -4.14
CA GLU A 72 -2.55 -11.64 -2.94
C GLU A 72 -3.33 -11.33 -1.66
N GLY A 73 -4.24 -10.35 -1.71
CA GLY A 73 -5.05 -9.93 -0.57
C GLY A 73 -6.25 -10.84 -0.30
N GLY A 74 -6.96 -11.25 -1.36
CA GLY A 74 -8.14 -12.11 -1.25
C GLY A 74 -7.81 -13.58 -0.97
N TYR A 75 -6.67 -14.06 -1.48
CA TYR A 75 -6.26 -15.46 -1.40
C TYR A 75 -4.81 -15.64 -0.93
N PRO A 76 -4.45 -15.15 0.27
CA PRO A 76 -3.05 -15.10 0.72
C PRO A 76 -2.36 -16.47 0.77
N VAL A 77 -3.11 -17.53 1.09
CA VAL A 77 -2.60 -18.91 1.09
C VAL A 77 -2.29 -19.38 -0.33
N LEU A 78 -3.22 -19.18 -1.29
CA LEU A 78 -3.01 -19.55 -2.68
C LEU A 78 -1.88 -18.73 -3.30
N ALA A 79 -1.82 -17.42 -3.03
CA ALA A 79 -0.77 -16.53 -3.51
C ALA A 79 0.63 -16.98 -3.04
N ARG A 80 0.75 -17.40 -1.77
CA ARG A 80 1.99 -17.96 -1.23
C ARG A 80 2.39 -19.25 -1.95
N VAL A 81 1.46 -20.18 -2.16
CA VAL A 81 1.74 -21.46 -2.82
C VAL A 81 2.07 -21.26 -4.31
N ALA A 82 1.32 -20.40 -5.01
CA ALA A 82 1.59 -20.03 -6.40
C ALA A 82 2.98 -19.41 -6.55
N ARG A 83 3.36 -18.48 -5.67
CA ARG A 83 4.72 -17.92 -5.63
C ARG A 83 5.79 -18.98 -5.39
N GLN A 84 5.54 -19.91 -4.48
CA GLN A 84 6.44 -21.02 -4.16
C GLN A 84 6.61 -22.04 -5.29
N LYS A 85 5.61 -22.19 -6.16
CA LYS A 85 5.58 -23.10 -7.31
C LYS A 85 5.88 -22.39 -8.64
N GLY A 86 6.16 -21.08 -8.63
CA GLY A 86 6.42 -20.29 -9.84
C GLY A 86 5.21 -20.15 -10.77
N LEU A 87 4.00 -20.31 -10.24
CA LEU A 87 2.77 -20.25 -11.02
C LEU A 87 2.28 -18.81 -11.22
N PRO A 88 1.76 -18.48 -12.42
CA PRO A 88 1.16 -17.18 -12.66
C PRO A 88 -0.08 -17.02 -11.78
N TYR A 89 -0.40 -15.77 -11.44
CA TYR A 89 -1.61 -15.47 -10.69
C TYR A 89 -2.81 -15.47 -11.63
N PRO A 90 -3.83 -16.29 -11.35
CA PRO A 90 -5.07 -16.31 -12.11
C PRO A 90 -5.85 -15.01 -11.93
N HIS A 91 -6.80 -14.77 -12.83
CA HIS A 91 -7.68 -13.61 -12.75
C HIS A 91 -8.68 -13.79 -11.61
N VAL A 92 -8.99 -12.70 -10.89
CA VAL A 92 -10.08 -12.64 -9.92
C VAL A 92 -11.25 -11.88 -10.57
N ASN A 93 -12.38 -12.57 -10.73
CA ASN A 93 -13.56 -12.01 -11.39
C ASN A 93 -14.32 -11.01 -10.50
N GLU A 94 -15.40 -10.43 -11.02
CA GLU A 94 -16.21 -9.43 -10.32
C GLU A 94 -16.91 -9.97 -9.07
N GLN A 95 -17.14 -11.29 -9.00
CA GLN A 95 -17.70 -11.98 -7.85
C GLN A 95 -16.62 -12.30 -6.79
N GLY A 96 -15.36 -11.99 -7.08
CA GLY A 96 -14.21 -12.27 -6.23
C GLY A 96 -13.68 -13.69 -6.36
N GLU A 97 -14.13 -14.48 -7.33
CA GLU A 97 -13.72 -15.87 -7.56
C GLU A 97 -12.47 -15.96 -8.41
N VAL A 98 -11.69 -17.03 -8.22
CA VAL A 98 -10.47 -17.29 -8.97
C VAL A 98 -10.77 -18.02 -10.28
N GLU A 99 -10.49 -17.38 -11.41
CA GLU A 99 -10.59 -17.96 -12.75
C GLU A 99 -9.25 -18.60 -13.15
N ALA A 100 -9.15 -19.91 -12.90
CA ALA A 100 -7.98 -20.71 -13.26
C ALA A 100 -8.41 -22.01 -13.94
N ASP A 101 -7.58 -22.49 -14.87
CA ASP A 101 -7.81 -23.76 -15.55
C ASP A 101 -7.55 -24.97 -14.63
N ALA A 102 -7.99 -26.14 -15.09
CA ALA A 102 -7.80 -27.38 -14.35
C ALA A 102 -6.32 -27.74 -14.15
N ALA A 103 -5.42 -27.32 -15.05
CA ALA A 103 -3.99 -27.59 -14.96
C ALA A 103 -3.35 -26.78 -13.81
N TRP A 104 -3.78 -25.53 -13.64
CA TRP A 104 -3.36 -24.66 -12.54
C TRP A 104 -3.82 -25.24 -11.20
N TRP A 105 -5.08 -25.68 -11.09
CA TRP A 105 -5.60 -26.33 -9.88
C TRP A 105 -4.91 -27.65 -9.56
N ALA A 106 -4.65 -28.48 -10.58
CA ALA A 106 -3.89 -29.71 -10.40
C ALA A 106 -2.47 -29.44 -9.87
N THR A 107 -1.80 -28.40 -10.39
CA THR A 107 -0.45 -28.02 -9.93
C THR A 107 -0.49 -27.41 -8.52
N MET A 108 -1.55 -26.69 -8.16
CA MET A 108 -1.79 -26.22 -6.79
C MET A 108 -1.92 -27.37 -5.80
N GLN A 109 -2.69 -28.39 -6.14
CA GLN A 109 -2.99 -29.54 -5.28
C GLN A 109 -1.86 -30.58 -5.26
N ALA A 110 -1.04 -30.64 -6.30
CA ALA A 110 0.10 -31.53 -6.35
C ALA A 110 0.99 -31.29 -5.12
N ALA A 111 1.26 -32.37 -4.37
CA ALA A 111 2.28 -32.31 -3.32
C ALA A 111 3.60 -31.83 -3.94
N ARG A 112 4.34 -31.04 -3.16
CA ARG A 112 5.60 -30.46 -3.60
C ARG A 112 6.66 -31.53 -3.85
#